data_AF-A0A1H6C9T2-F1
#
_entry.id   AF-A0A1H6C9T2-F1
#
_cell.length_a   1.000
_cell.length_b   1.000
_cell.length_c   1.000
_cell.angle_alpha   90.00
_cell.angle_beta   90.00
_cell.angle_gamma   90.00
#
_symmetry.space_group_name_H-M   'P 1'
#
loop_
_entity.id
_entity.type
_entity.pdbx_description
1 polymer ?
#
loop_
_entity_poly.entity_id
_entity_poly.type
_entity_poly.pdbx_seq_one_letter_code
_entity_poly.pdbx_strand_id
1 'polypeptide(L)'
;MGAIEVRHFLERAQDFLEGMQLLRDDNAYRQSSALLGIHSAVSYTDALRAGLSESSLSSDDHRNAARELRGLLLGKSIESDNGIQHLEALIAKKSAVAYGASRIGTNEFALILTRAERFARWANRTGSELKIEGWTNGD
;
A
#
# COMPACT_ATOMS: atom_id res chain seq x y z
N MET A 1 -13.41 -16.96 5.47
CA MET A 1 -12.47 -16.88 4.33
C MET A 1 -11.70 -15.56 4.30
N GLY A 2 -12.32 -14.42 4.59
CA GLY A 2 -11.64 -13.11 4.56
C GLY A 2 -10.42 -12.96 5.47
N ALA A 3 -10.42 -13.47 6.71
CA ALA A 3 -9.31 -13.23 7.65
C ALA A 3 -7.95 -13.84 7.23
N ILE A 4 -7.95 -15.01 6.59
CA ILE A 4 -6.71 -15.64 6.10
C ILE A 4 -6.14 -14.83 4.94
N GLU A 5 -7.01 -14.39 4.03
CA GLU A 5 -6.63 -13.57 2.88
C GLU A 5 -6.13 -12.19 3.31
N VAL A 6 -6.80 -11.52 4.26
CA VAL A 6 -6.33 -10.29 4.89
C VAL A 6 -4.92 -10.47 5.45
N ARG A 7 -4.69 -11.54 6.24
CA ARG A 7 -3.37 -11.79 6.84
C ARG A 7 -2.30 -11.99 5.76
N HIS A 8 -2.58 -12.75 4.71
CA HIS A 8 -1.61 -12.93 3.62
C HIS A 8 -1.27 -11.62 2.90
N PHE A 9 -2.24 -10.73 2.71
CA PHE A 9 -1.96 -9.41 2.15
C PHE A 9 -1.17 -8.53 3.11
N LEU A 10 -1.44 -8.60 4.42
CA LEU A 10 -0.70 -7.84 5.43
C LEU A 10 0.75 -8.29 5.57
N GLU A 11 0.98 -9.60 5.68
CA GLU A 11 2.33 -10.19 5.73
C GLU A 11 3.14 -9.73 4.51
N ARG A 12 2.56 -9.85 3.31
CA ARG A 12 3.19 -9.38 2.07
C ARG A 12 3.46 -7.88 2.07
N ALA A 13 2.52 -7.07 2.57
CA ALA A 13 2.68 -5.63 2.64
C ALA A 13 3.83 -5.23 3.57
N GLN A 14 3.97 -5.95 4.69
CA GLN A 14 5.04 -5.78 5.67
C GLN A 14 6.39 -6.21 5.09
N ASP A 15 6.47 -7.39 4.45
CA ASP A 15 7.68 -7.87 3.78
C ASP A 15 8.21 -6.86 2.74
N PHE A 16 7.30 -6.32 1.92
CA PHE A 16 7.68 -5.29 0.96
C PHE A 16 8.13 -3.98 1.62
N LEU A 17 7.49 -3.58 2.72
CA LEU A 17 7.91 -2.37 3.45
C LEU A 17 9.29 -2.54 4.09
N GLU A 18 9.54 -3.70 4.69
CA GLU A 18 10.84 -4.04 5.28
C GLU A 18 11.91 -4.13 4.19
N GLY A 19 11.63 -4.80 3.07
CA GLY A 19 12.53 -4.84 1.92
C GLY A 19 12.86 -3.46 1.36
N MET A 20 11.87 -2.56 1.28
CA MET A 20 12.11 -1.16 0.93
C MET A 20 13.09 -0.51 1.90
N GLN A 21 12.89 -0.69 3.21
CA GLN A 21 13.72 -0.10 4.27
C GLN A 21 15.16 -0.64 4.25
N LEU A 22 15.33 -1.95 4.08
CA LEU A 22 16.65 -2.59 4.00
C LEU A 22 17.50 -2.04 2.84
N LEU A 23 16.87 -1.73 1.72
CA LEU A 23 17.55 -1.27 0.50
C LEU A 23 17.66 0.25 0.41
N ARG A 24 17.07 1.02 1.32
CA ARG A 24 16.83 2.47 1.12
C ARG A 24 18.10 3.31 1.05
N ASP A 25 19.16 2.87 1.73
CA ASP A 25 20.41 3.63 1.88
C ASP A 25 21.43 3.28 0.78
N ASP A 26 21.15 2.25 -0.03
CA ASP A 26 21.98 1.86 -1.15
C ASP A 26 21.44 2.42 -2.48
N ASN A 27 22.16 3.38 -3.04
CA ASN A 27 21.83 4.02 -4.32
C ASN A 27 21.76 3.02 -5.49
N ALA A 28 22.43 1.88 -5.44
CA ALA A 28 22.35 0.85 -6.47
C ALA A 28 20.93 0.25 -6.56
N TYR A 29 20.21 0.18 -5.44
CA TYR A 29 18.90 -0.45 -5.34
C TYR A 29 17.73 0.53 -5.29
N ARG A 30 17.95 1.79 -5.64
CA ARG A 30 16.92 2.85 -5.59
C ARG A 30 15.60 2.47 -6.27
N GLN A 31 15.67 1.94 -7.49
CA GLN A 31 14.50 1.43 -8.23
C GLN A 31 13.77 0.34 -7.46
N SER A 32 14.52 -0.68 -7.03
CA SER A 32 13.98 -1.85 -6.33
C SER A 32 13.33 -1.43 -5.02
N SER A 33 14.00 -0.60 -4.22
CA SER A 33 13.47 -0.05 -2.98
C SER A 33 12.18 0.74 -3.24
N ALA A 34 12.15 1.63 -4.23
CA ALA A 34 10.93 2.37 -4.58
C ALA A 34 9.77 1.45 -5.01
N LEU A 35 10.07 0.43 -5.81
CA LEU A 35 9.08 -0.51 -6.31
C LEU A 35 8.50 -1.35 -5.16
N LEU A 36 9.34 -1.79 -4.21
CA LEU A 36 8.90 -2.46 -2.98
C LEU A 36 7.97 -1.56 -2.15
N GLY A 37 8.31 -0.28 -1.98
CA GLY A 37 7.43 0.67 -1.27
C GLY A 37 6.05 0.83 -1.93
N ILE A 38 5.99 0.87 -3.26
CA ILE A 38 4.73 0.92 -4.01
C ILE A 38 3.94 -0.38 -3.84
N HIS A 39 4.60 -1.54 -3.94
CA HIS A 39 3.94 -2.83 -3.77
C HIS A 39 3.45 -3.07 -2.34
N SER A 40 4.15 -2.56 -1.33
CA SER A 40 3.67 -2.52 0.04
C SER A 40 2.33 -1.79 0.14
N ALA A 41 2.22 -0.60 -0.45
CA ALA A 41 0.97 0.16 -0.44
C ALA A 41 -0.18 -0.56 -1.19
N VAL A 42 0.12 -1.24 -2.30
CA VAL A 42 -0.88 -2.05 -3.01
C VAL A 42 -1.35 -3.20 -2.12
N SER A 43 -0.45 -3.96 -1.50
CA SER A 43 -0.84 -5.08 -0.64
C SER A 43 -1.60 -4.64 0.62
N TYR A 44 -1.23 -3.51 1.23
CA TYR A 44 -2.04 -2.92 2.31
C TYR A 44 -3.45 -2.52 1.85
N THR A 45 -3.58 -2.02 0.61
CA THR A 45 -4.87 -1.69 0.01
C THR A 45 -5.72 -2.95 -0.18
N ASP A 46 -5.13 -4.02 -0.71
CA ASP A 46 -5.81 -5.31 -0.90
C ASP A 46 -6.27 -5.89 0.44
N ALA A 47 -5.44 -5.79 1.49
CA ALA A 47 -5.82 -6.20 2.85
C ALA A 47 -7.05 -5.42 3.37
N LEU A 48 -7.06 -4.08 3.22
CA LEU A 48 -8.20 -3.25 3.67
C LEU A 48 -9.48 -3.61 2.92
N ARG A 49 -9.39 -3.77 1.61
CA ARG A 49 -10.53 -4.11 0.74
C ARG A 49 -11.08 -5.50 1.05
N ALA A 50 -10.20 -6.48 1.25
CA ALA A 50 -10.57 -7.84 1.66
C ALA A 50 -11.29 -7.83 3.02
N GLY A 51 -10.76 -7.07 3.98
CA GLY A 51 -11.36 -6.93 5.30
C GLY A 51 -12.70 -6.21 5.32
N LEU A 52 -12.97 -5.39 4.30
CA LEU A 52 -14.22 -4.67 4.10
C LEU A 52 -15.21 -5.43 3.20
N SER A 53 -14.95 -6.72 2.95
CA SER A 53 -15.82 -7.66 2.21
C SER A 53 -16.01 -7.31 0.72
N GLU A 54 -15.01 -6.73 0.09
CA GLU A 54 -15.01 -6.57 -1.37
C GLU A 54 -14.63 -7.88 -2.05
N SER A 55 -15.54 -8.42 -2.87
CA SER A 55 -15.36 -9.72 -3.53
C SER A 55 -14.53 -9.68 -4.82
N SER A 56 -14.17 -8.48 -5.31
CA SER A 56 -13.37 -8.28 -6.52
C SER A 56 -11.96 -7.78 -6.21
N LEU A 57 -11.14 -8.63 -5.58
CA LEU A 57 -9.75 -8.34 -5.25
C LEU A 57 -8.82 -8.72 -6.39
N SER A 58 -9.00 -8.10 -7.55
CA SER A 58 -7.99 -7.99 -8.60
C SER A 58 -8.61 -7.29 -9.80
N SER A 59 -8.12 -6.11 -10.11
CA SER A 59 -8.01 -5.75 -11.53
C SER A 59 -6.61 -5.21 -11.74
N ASP A 60 -6.03 -5.51 -12.90
CA ASP A 60 -4.76 -4.93 -13.38
C ASP A 60 -4.77 -3.39 -13.37
N ASP A 61 -5.95 -2.78 -13.20
CA ASP A 61 -6.12 -1.36 -13.06
C ASP A 61 -6.09 -0.93 -11.58
N HIS A 62 -4.87 -0.87 -11.03
CA HIS A 62 -4.62 -0.34 -9.68
C HIS A 62 -5.20 1.06 -9.45
N ARG A 63 -5.51 1.84 -10.50
CA ARG A 63 -6.17 3.15 -10.33
C ARG A 63 -7.58 3.00 -9.76
N ASN A 64 -8.25 1.89 -10.04
CA ASN A 64 -9.57 1.60 -9.47
C ASN A 64 -9.47 1.24 -7.99
N ALA A 65 -8.38 0.60 -7.55
CA ALA A 65 -8.21 0.18 -6.15
C ALA A 65 -8.27 1.34 -5.13
N ALA A 66 -7.67 2.50 -5.46
CA ALA A 66 -7.74 3.67 -4.59
C ALA A 66 -9.16 4.26 -4.51
N ARG A 67 -9.86 4.30 -5.65
CA ARG A 67 -11.25 4.78 -5.73
C ARG A 67 -12.21 3.84 -4.99
N GLU A 68 -12.04 2.54 -5.16
CA GLU A 68 -12.83 1.49 -4.52
C GLU A 68 -12.64 1.53 -3.00
N LEU A 69 -11.39 1.57 -2.53
CA LEU A 69 -11.08 1.72 -1.11
C LEU A 69 -11.71 2.99 -0.51
N ARG A 70 -11.61 4.13 -1.21
CA ARG A 70 -12.26 5.38 -0.80
C ARG A 70 -13.78 5.20 -0.66
N GLY A 71 -14.42 4.55 -1.62
CA GLY A 71 -15.87 4.27 -1.57
C GLY A 71 -16.27 3.41 -0.37
N LEU A 72 -15.49 2.36 -0.07
CA LEU A 72 -15.72 1.49 1.09
C LEU A 72 -15.58 2.26 2.42
N LEU A 73 -14.54 3.10 2.54
CA LEU A 73 -14.28 3.87 3.76
C LEU A 73 -15.34 4.96 4.00
N LEU A 74 -15.82 5.62 2.93
CA LEU A 74 -16.95 6.55 3.02
C LEU A 74 -18.23 5.85 3.51
N GLY A 75 -18.50 4.63 3.03
CA GLY A 75 -19.61 3.82 3.50
C GLY A 75 -19.52 3.43 5.00
N LYS A 76 -18.35 3.56 5.61
CA LYS A 76 -18.08 3.34 7.05
C LYS A 76 -17.91 4.64 7.85
N SER A 77 -18.13 5.79 7.22
CA SER A 77 -17.93 7.12 7.82
C SER A 77 -16.51 7.37 8.33
N ILE A 78 -15.51 6.78 7.67
CA ILE A 78 -14.09 7.02 7.98
C ILE A 78 -13.52 8.07 7.04
N GLU A 79 -13.04 9.17 7.63
CA GLU A 79 -12.26 10.17 6.90
C GLU A 79 -10.92 9.56 6.48
N SER A 80 -10.69 9.49 5.17
CA SER A 80 -9.60 8.71 4.58
C SER A 80 -8.69 9.51 3.65
N ASP A 81 -8.92 10.82 3.53
CA ASP A 81 -8.30 11.66 2.51
C ASP A 81 -6.77 11.64 2.55
N ASN A 82 -6.17 11.71 3.74
CA ASN A 82 -4.71 11.72 3.88
C ASN A 82 -4.07 10.40 3.44
N GLY A 83 -4.69 9.26 3.75
CA GLY A 83 -4.20 7.94 3.35
C GLY A 83 -4.34 7.69 1.86
N ILE A 84 -5.55 7.95 1.33
CA ILE A 84 -5.85 7.71 -0.08
C ILE A 84 -4.97 8.60 -0.99
N GLN A 85 -4.70 9.84 -0.61
CA GLN A 85 -3.79 10.71 -1.36
C GLN A 85 -2.35 10.15 -1.46
N HIS A 86 -1.87 9.45 -0.42
CA HIS A 86 -0.56 8.79 -0.48
C HIS A 86 -0.59 7.60 -1.45
N LEU A 87 -1.66 6.79 -1.39
CA LEU A 87 -1.87 5.66 -2.29
C LEU A 87 -1.97 6.08 -3.76
N GLU A 88 -2.81 7.07 -4.08
CA GLU A 88 -2.97 7.61 -5.44
C GLU A 88 -1.63 8.10 -6.01
N ALA A 89 -0.85 8.82 -5.20
CA ALA A 89 0.45 9.31 -5.60
C ALA A 89 1.47 8.17 -5.86
N LEU A 90 1.43 7.08 -5.08
CA LEU A 90 2.29 5.91 -5.28
C LEU A 90 1.90 5.14 -6.55
N ILE A 91 0.61 4.87 -6.74
CA ILE A 91 0.10 4.15 -7.92
C ILE A 91 0.43 4.90 -9.21
N ALA A 92 0.31 6.24 -9.20
CA ALA A 92 0.68 7.06 -10.35
C ALA A 92 2.16 6.92 -10.77
N LYS A 93 3.04 6.51 -9.85
CA LYS A 93 4.47 6.30 -10.10
C LYS A 93 4.84 4.87 -10.52
N LYS A 94 3.99 3.87 -10.25
CA LYS A 94 4.28 2.45 -10.47
C LYS A 94 4.88 2.17 -11.86
N SER A 95 4.18 2.55 -12.93
CA SER A 95 4.62 2.25 -14.29
C SER A 95 5.94 2.93 -14.66
N ALA A 96 6.15 4.17 -14.21
CA ALA A 96 7.39 4.89 -14.46
C ALA A 96 8.58 4.27 -13.70
N VAL A 97 8.37 3.84 -12.45
CA VAL A 97 9.41 3.17 -11.65
C VAL A 97 9.76 1.79 -12.22
N ALA A 98 8.76 1.02 -12.64
CA ALA A 98 8.94 -0.36 -13.11
C ALA A 98 9.47 -0.47 -14.55
N TYR A 99 8.99 0.41 -15.44
CA TYR A 99 9.23 0.27 -16.89
C TYR A 99 9.83 1.53 -17.53
N GLY A 100 10.06 2.59 -16.76
CA GLY A 100 10.66 3.82 -17.27
C GLY A 100 12.09 3.60 -17.76
N ALA A 101 12.45 4.28 -18.85
CA ALA A 101 13.77 4.19 -19.44
C ALA A 101 14.86 4.91 -18.61
N SER A 102 14.47 5.78 -17.67
CA SER A 102 15.38 6.58 -16.85
C SER A 102 15.40 6.09 -15.40
N ARG A 103 16.54 6.28 -14.74
CA ARG A 103 16.60 6.03 -13.30
C ARG A 103 15.83 7.10 -12.52
N ILE A 104 15.12 6.70 -11.47
CA ILE A 104 14.42 7.63 -10.59
C ILE A 104 15.41 8.53 -9.86
N GLY A 105 15.08 9.82 -9.81
CA GLY A 105 15.89 10.82 -9.14
C GLY A 105 15.85 10.67 -7.61
N THR A 106 16.84 11.23 -6.92
CA THR A 106 16.93 11.15 -5.44
C THR A 106 15.72 11.76 -4.76
N ASN A 107 15.23 12.91 -5.25
CA ASN A 107 14.07 13.58 -4.68
C ASN A 107 12.79 12.76 -4.86
N GLU A 108 12.59 12.19 -6.05
CA GLU A 108 11.44 11.33 -6.34
C GLU A 108 11.48 10.06 -5.49
N PHE A 109 12.66 9.46 -5.35
CA PHE A 109 12.87 8.31 -4.47
C PHE A 109 12.49 8.62 -3.01
N ALA A 110 13.02 9.70 -2.44
CA ALA A 110 12.71 10.09 -1.07
C ALA A 110 11.20 10.36 -0.86
N LEU A 111 10.53 10.94 -1.86
CA LEU A 111 9.07 11.13 -1.84
C LEU A 111 8.31 9.81 -1.87
N ILE A 112 8.73 8.83 -2.68
CA ILE A 112 8.11 7.50 -2.72
C ILE A 112 8.25 6.81 -1.37
N LEU A 113 9.47 6.78 -0.78
CA LEU A 113 9.71 6.18 0.53
C LEU A 113 8.81 6.80 1.59
N THR A 114 8.81 8.13 1.68
CA THR A 114 8.01 8.87 2.66
C THR A 114 6.51 8.56 2.51
N ARG A 115 6.01 8.47 1.27
CA ARG A 115 4.60 8.18 1.01
C ARG A 115 4.25 6.74 1.36
N ALA A 116 5.11 5.77 1.03
CA ALA A 116 4.91 4.37 1.36
C ALA A 116 4.83 4.18 2.88
N GLU A 117 5.76 4.77 3.64
CA GLU A 117 5.74 4.71 5.11
C GLU A 117 4.51 5.38 5.72
N ARG A 118 4.12 6.56 5.21
CA ARG A 118 2.92 7.27 5.69
C ARG A 118 1.66 6.47 5.40
N PHE A 119 1.57 5.87 4.21
CA PHE A 119 0.46 5.02 3.85
C PHE A 119 0.39 3.77 4.72
N ALA A 120 1.52 3.08 4.94
CA ALA A 120 1.57 1.90 5.81
C ALA A 120 1.12 2.23 7.25
N ARG A 121 1.59 3.34 7.84
CA ARG A 121 1.12 3.77 9.17
C ARG A 121 -0.37 4.05 9.19
N TRP A 122 -0.87 4.75 8.17
CA TRP A 122 -2.30 5.03 8.04
C TRP A 122 -3.11 3.73 7.89
N ALA A 123 -2.71 2.83 6.99
CA ALA A 123 -3.41 1.57 6.74
C ALA A 123 -3.47 0.72 8.02
N ASN A 124 -2.35 0.56 8.73
CA ASN A 124 -2.32 -0.18 9.99
C ASN A 124 -3.29 0.40 11.04
N ARG A 125 -3.30 1.73 11.19
CA ARG A 125 -4.23 2.42 12.07
C ARG A 125 -5.68 2.19 11.65
N THR A 126 -6.00 2.40 10.37
CA THR A 126 -7.35 2.28 9.82
C THR A 126 -7.90 0.86 9.94
N GLY A 127 -7.13 -0.17 9.58
CA GLY A 127 -7.59 -1.55 9.72
C GLY A 127 -7.79 -1.99 11.17
N SER A 128 -6.98 -1.46 12.10
CA SER A 128 -7.17 -1.65 13.53
C SER A 128 -8.43 -0.96 14.05
N GLU A 129 -8.67 0.31 13.67
CA GLU A 129 -9.86 1.08 14.03
C GLU A 129 -11.15 0.42 13.49
N LEU A 130 -11.07 -0.15 12.29
CA LEU A 130 -12.14 -0.92 11.66
C LEU A 130 -12.36 -2.31 12.27
N LYS A 131 -11.45 -2.77 13.14
CA LYS A 131 -11.46 -4.12 13.71
C LYS A 131 -11.54 -5.21 12.64
N ILE A 132 -10.80 -5.04 11.56
CA ILE A 132 -10.74 -6.03 10.48
C ILE A 132 -10.19 -7.35 11.03
N GLU A 133 -10.92 -8.44 10.81
CA GLU A 133 -10.47 -9.77 11.21
C GLU A 133 -9.18 -10.15 10.46
N GLY A 134 -8.16 -10.60 11.20
CA GLY A 134 -6.83 -10.89 10.65
C GLY A 134 -5.88 -9.69 10.59
N TRP A 135 -6.31 -8.50 11.05
CA TRP A 135 -5.47 -7.29 11.04
C TRP A 135 -4.50 -7.16 12.21
N THR A 136 -4.90 -7.65 13.38
CA THR A 136 -4.03 -7.79 14.54
C THR A 136 -3.52 -9.22 14.60
N ASN A 137 -2.21 -9.40 14.75
CA ASN A 137 -1.72 -10.65 15.28
C ASN A 137 -2.37 -10.83 16.67
N GLY A 138 -2.84 -12.05 16.95
CA GLY A 138 -3.05 -12.45 18.34
C GLY A 138 -1.79 -12.11 19.14
N ASP A 139 -2.01 -11.71 20.39
CA ASP A 139 -0.98 -11.43 21.38
C ASP A 139 0.21 -12.41 21.34
#